data_AF-A0A3E0P9I5-F1
#
_entry.id   AF-A0A3E0P9I5-F1
#
_cell.length_a   1.000
_cell.length_b   1.000
_cell.length_c   1.000
_cell.angle_alpha   90.00
_cell.angle_beta   90.00
_cell.angle_gamma   90.00
#
_symmetry.space_group_name_H-M   'P 1'
#
loop_
_entity.id
_entity.type
_entity.pdbx_description
1 polymer ?
#
loop_
_entity_poly.entity_id
_entity_poly.type
_entity_poly.pdbx_seq_one_letter_code
_entity_poly.pdbx_strand_id
1 'polypeptide(L)'
;MSKLPIFLFVLVIGILLLSVQISVFPQERIPWLSNIGAMEKRDSITSIRSTANVTVSDGKEYLAESFYVDPQRSIFRIKYPDRTLTQGVEGKYFWSFDGKEEKEGTPQTETIVLGHQFHAQILFFDQIHRGSIVTEEQSPLSISVADDRAAKWSMVHDSGVLRTMIIEIEGGPTVVNRFSDFRRIDGVLLPHAISIDDGERTFTYKFTSIEFNKGSLGDYRAPEAVLTDEQKLLRYHRIVMDDHFFENVDGMKSINSDMIVVSRGEVSRMSEAESDAGFDRIVKGKDHYIYDDLIRPIVKISEDGTLGWVIVRVYAKGTYLDEEGEPTEPLEFTSAWIEMYEKIKGRWLMVGNVSNFVQDE
;
A
#
# COMPACT_ATOMS: atom_id res chain seq x y z
N MET A 1 -55.11 6.98 -36.61
CA MET A 1 -54.65 8.30 -37.12
C MET A 1 -53.17 8.46 -36.75
N SER A 2 -52.36 8.86 -37.74
CA SER A 2 -50.94 9.33 -37.73
C SER A 2 -49.96 8.67 -36.72
N LYS A 3 -48.98 7.83 -37.09
CA LYS A 3 -47.78 7.95 -37.98
C LYS A 3 -46.82 9.12 -37.67
N LEU A 4 -45.70 8.77 -37.00
CA LEU A 4 -44.26 9.14 -37.17
C LEU A 4 -43.83 10.64 -37.21
N PRO A 5 -42.55 11.02 -36.96
CA PRO A 5 -41.28 10.31 -37.31
C PRO A 5 -40.20 10.28 -36.20
N ILE A 6 -39.38 9.21 -36.05
CA ILE A 6 -38.09 8.94 -36.72
C ILE A 6 -37.28 10.19 -37.09
N PHE A 7 -36.27 10.51 -36.28
CA PHE A 7 -35.08 11.21 -36.75
C PHE A 7 -33.83 10.41 -36.39
N LEU A 8 -33.21 9.92 -37.47
CA LEU A 8 -31.88 9.37 -37.56
C LEU A 8 -30.93 10.56 -37.77
N PHE A 9 -29.91 10.73 -36.93
CA PHE A 9 -28.68 11.42 -37.33
C PHE A 9 -27.48 10.61 -36.86
N VAL A 10 -26.66 10.28 -37.86
CA VAL A 10 -25.46 9.46 -37.80
C VAL A 10 -24.31 10.30 -37.28
N LEU A 11 -23.55 9.79 -36.30
CA LEU A 11 -22.12 10.07 -36.25
C LEU A 11 -21.38 8.79 -35.83
N VAL A 12 -20.77 8.17 -36.84
CA VAL A 12 -19.75 7.15 -36.72
C VAL A 12 -18.56 7.76 -35.98
N ILE A 13 -18.40 7.43 -34.70
CA ILE A 13 -17.09 7.48 -34.04
C ILE A 13 -16.69 6.03 -33.82
N GLY A 14 -15.92 5.50 -34.78
CA GLY A 14 -15.09 4.34 -34.56
C GLY A 14 -14.01 4.71 -33.55
N ILE A 15 -14.34 4.63 -32.26
CA ILE A 15 -13.33 4.47 -31.23
C ILE A 15 -12.86 3.02 -31.39
N LEU A 16 -11.64 2.87 -31.89
CA LEU A 16 -10.79 1.74 -31.55
C LEU A 16 -10.77 1.63 -30.03
N LEU A 17 -11.70 0.88 -29.47
CA LEU A 17 -11.51 0.21 -28.21
C LEU A 17 -10.40 -0.80 -28.49
N LEU A 18 -9.15 -0.34 -28.41
CA LEU A 18 -8.09 -1.15 -27.86
C LEU A 18 -8.59 -1.50 -26.45
N SER A 19 -9.39 -2.56 -26.37
CA SER A 19 -9.49 -3.36 -25.17
C SER A 19 -8.05 -3.81 -24.91
N VAL A 20 -7.33 -3.03 -24.12
CA VAL A 20 -6.20 -3.55 -23.38
C VAL A 20 -6.85 -4.62 -22.52
N GLN A 21 -6.85 -5.85 -23.02
CA GLN A 21 -7.00 -7.01 -22.17
C GLN A 21 -5.81 -6.91 -21.24
N ILE A 22 -6.05 -6.34 -20.06
CA ILE A 22 -5.18 -6.54 -18.91
C ILE A 22 -5.29 -8.04 -18.67
N SER A 23 -4.41 -8.80 -19.31
CA SER A 23 -4.24 -10.21 -19.01
C SER A 23 -3.82 -10.25 -17.55
N VAL A 24 -4.78 -10.52 -16.68
CA VAL A 24 -4.53 -10.88 -15.29
C VAL A 24 -3.64 -12.11 -15.39
N PHE A 25 -2.34 -11.92 -15.17
CA PHE A 25 -1.38 -13.00 -15.25
C PHE A 25 -1.77 -14.01 -14.18
N PRO A 26 -2.03 -15.28 -14.52
CA PRO A 26 -2.19 -16.31 -13.50
C PRO A 26 -0.92 -16.34 -12.65
N GLN A 27 -1.06 -16.35 -11.32
CA GLN A 27 0.05 -16.44 -10.37
C GLN A 27 1.02 -17.60 -10.66
N GLU A 28 0.59 -18.59 -11.45
CA GLU A 28 1.35 -19.75 -11.94
C GLU A 28 2.60 -19.41 -12.80
N ARG A 29 2.94 -18.14 -13.04
CA ARG A 29 3.99 -17.74 -14.01
C ARG A 29 5.12 -16.87 -13.45
N ILE A 30 5.43 -16.96 -12.16
CA ILE A 30 6.69 -16.43 -11.63
C ILE A 30 7.62 -17.61 -11.31
N PRO A 31 8.43 -18.10 -12.27
CA PRO A 31 9.10 -19.39 -12.15
C PRO A 31 10.13 -19.44 -11.02
N TRP A 32 10.63 -18.30 -10.55
CA TRP A 32 11.61 -18.26 -9.47
C TRP A 32 11.00 -18.51 -8.09
N LEU A 33 9.70 -18.25 -7.90
CA LEU A 33 9.06 -18.41 -6.59
C LEU A 33 9.11 -19.86 -6.10
N SER A 34 8.99 -20.84 -7.00
CA SER A 34 9.13 -22.25 -6.66
C SER A 34 10.57 -22.60 -6.26
N ASN A 35 11.55 -22.08 -7.00
CA ASN A 35 12.97 -22.34 -6.77
C ASN A 35 13.47 -21.76 -5.43
N ILE A 36 12.90 -20.65 -4.99
CA ILE A 36 13.23 -20.07 -3.68
C ILE A 36 12.35 -20.62 -2.54
N GLY A 37 11.43 -21.56 -2.81
CA GLY A 37 10.52 -22.11 -1.80
C GLY A 37 9.45 -21.12 -1.31
N ALA A 38 9.12 -20.12 -2.11
CA ALA A 38 8.14 -19.08 -1.76
C ALA A 38 6.71 -19.43 -2.15
N MET A 39 6.47 -20.31 -3.14
CA MET A 39 5.12 -20.58 -3.66
C MET A 39 4.09 -20.91 -2.58
N GLU A 40 4.42 -21.84 -1.67
CA GLU A 40 3.51 -22.26 -0.59
C GLU A 40 3.49 -21.30 0.61
N LYS A 41 4.49 -20.42 0.71
CA LYS A 41 4.67 -19.53 1.86
C LYS A 41 4.11 -18.14 1.62
N ARG A 42 4.06 -17.69 0.36
CA ARG A 42 3.72 -16.33 -0.03
C ARG A 42 2.39 -15.87 0.58
N ASP A 43 1.37 -16.71 0.53
CA ASP A 43 0.03 -16.37 1.04
C ASP A 43 -0.02 -16.25 2.57
N SER A 44 0.92 -16.90 3.27
CA SER A 44 1.06 -16.77 4.72
C SER A 44 1.89 -15.57 5.16
N ILE A 45 2.54 -14.85 4.23
CA ILE A 45 3.36 -13.67 4.52
C ILE A 45 2.48 -12.44 4.41
N THR A 46 2.10 -11.88 5.55
CA THR A 46 1.29 -10.67 5.67
C THR A 46 2.12 -9.41 5.87
N SER A 47 3.38 -9.55 6.28
CA SER A 47 4.36 -8.45 6.30
C SER A 47 5.80 -8.94 6.20
N ILE A 48 6.68 -8.06 5.73
CA ILE A 48 8.13 -8.27 5.69
C ILE A 48 8.81 -7.08 6.36
N ARG A 49 9.65 -7.37 7.36
CA ARG A 49 10.57 -6.41 7.95
C ARG A 49 11.99 -6.77 7.59
N SER A 50 12.81 -5.79 7.20
CA SER A 50 14.23 -6.00 6.94
C SER A 50 15.09 -4.91 7.56
N THR A 51 16.32 -5.26 7.92
CA THR A 51 17.33 -4.30 8.41
C THR A 51 18.69 -4.60 7.82
N ALA A 52 19.36 -3.59 7.25
CA ALA A 52 20.66 -3.73 6.62
C ALA A 52 21.63 -2.64 7.05
N ASN A 53 22.90 -3.03 7.22
CA ASN A 53 24.01 -2.08 7.21
C ASN A 53 24.32 -1.74 5.75
N VAL A 54 24.41 -0.45 5.44
CA VAL A 54 24.67 0.03 4.09
C VAL A 54 25.97 0.81 4.05
N THR A 55 26.84 0.43 3.12
CA THR A 55 28.05 1.18 2.78
C THR A 55 27.93 1.70 1.35
N VAL A 56 28.26 2.96 1.13
CA VAL A 56 28.24 3.62 -0.18
C VAL A 56 29.66 3.77 -0.69
N SER A 57 29.86 3.71 -2.01
CA SER A 57 31.17 3.87 -2.66
C SER A 57 31.88 5.20 -2.37
N ASP A 58 31.14 6.22 -1.90
CA ASP A 58 31.69 7.50 -1.44
C ASP A 58 32.15 7.49 0.03
N GLY A 59 32.11 6.33 0.69
CA GLY A 59 32.52 6.12 2.07
C GLY A 59 31.44 6.39 3.12
N LYS A 60 30.21 6.78 2.72
CA LYS A 60 29.11 6.93 3.67
C LYS A 60 28.61 5.58 4.18
N GLU A 61 28.15 5.58 5.42
CA GLU A 61 27.54 4.43 6.07
C GLU A 61 26.25 4.82 6.78
N TYR A 62 25.26 3.94 6.74
CA TYR A 62 23.98 4.12 7.45
C TYR A 62 23.28 2.77 7.67
N LEU A 63 22.28 2.76 8.56
CA LEU A 63 21.36 1.63 8.69
C LEU A 63 20.12 1.88 7.82
N ALA A 64 19.73 0.90 7.04
CA ALA A 64 18.46 0.88 6.32
C ALA A 64 17.48 -0.07 7.01
N GLU A 65 16.25 0.38 7.25
CA GLU A 65 15.14 -0.45 7.72
C GLU A 65 14.01 -0.35 6.72
N SER A 66 13.37 -1.48 6.41
CA SER A 66 12.18 -1.51 5.56
C SER A 66 11.07 -2.30 6.25
N PHE A 67 9.83 -1.86 6.02
CA PHE A 67 8.63 -2.57 6.44
C PHE A 67 7.63 -2.56 5.28
N TYR A 68 7.22 -3.73 4.84
CA TYR A 68 6.31 -3.94 3.73
C TYR A 68 5.12 -4.75 4.22
N VAL A 69 3.91 -4.31 3.92
CA VAL A 69 2.68 -5.11 4.01
C VAL A 69 2.23 -5.41 2.58
N ASP A 70 2.05 -4.34 1.80
CA ASP A 70 1.66 -4.37 0.40
C ASP A 70 2.14 -3.06 -0.29
N PRO A 71 1.90 -2.89 -1.61
CA PRO A 71 2.35 -1.70 -2.32
C PRO A 71 1.72 -0.38 -1.82
N GLN A 72 0.57 -0.45 -1.16
CA GLN A 72 -0.11 0.70 -0.58
C GLN A 72 0.32 0.96 0.88
N ARG A 73 1.03 0.02 1.51
CA ARG A 73 1.40 0.07 2.93
C ARG A 73 2.84 -0.36 3.10
N SER A 74 3.74 0.61 2.94
CA SER A 74 5.18 0.38 2.93
C SER A 74 5.94 1.55 3.54
N ILE A 75 6.99 1.27 4.30
CA ILE A 75 7.85 2.28 4.92
C ILE A 75 9.32 1.91 4.68
N PHE A 76 10.13 2.94 4.45
CA PHE A 76 11.57 2.86 4.32
C PHE A 76 12.22 3.90 5.23
N ARG A 77 13.20 3.49 6.02
CA ARG A 77 13.90 4.35 6.97
C ARG A 77 15.41 4.22 6.81
N ILE A 78 16.08 5.37 6.76
CA ILE A 78 17.53 5.51 6.70
C ILE A 78 18.01 6.20 7.97
N LYS A 79 18.85 5.52 8.76
CA LYS A 79 19.46 6.06 9.98
C LYS A 79 20.93 6.36 9.72
N TYR A 80 21.24 7.63 9.54
CA TYR A 80 22.60 8.16 9.55
C TYR A 80 23.07 8.35 11.01
N PRO A 81 24.38 8.54 11.25
CA PRO A 81 24.89 8.84 12.60
C PRO A 81 24.26 10.08 13.25
N ASP A 82 23.85 11.07 12.47
CA ASP A 82 23.38 12.39 12.92
C ASP A 82 21.90 12.66 12.67
N ARG A 83 21.22 11.85 11.86
CA ARG A 83 19.81 12.04 11.50
C ARG A 83 19.12 10.75 11.05
N THR A 84 17.80 10.73 11.13
CA THR A 84 16.97 9.67 10.57
C THR A 84 16.02 10.25 9.54
N LEU A 85 15.99 9.65 8.35
CA LEU A 85 14.98 9.92 7.32
C LEU A 85 14.04 8.73 7.25
N THR A 86 12.74 8.96 7.38
CA THR A 86 11.70 7.95 7.16
C THR A 86 10.84 8.40 5.99
N GLN A 87 10.44 7.48 5.13
CA GLN A 87 9.54 7.72 4.01
C GLN A 87 8.48 6.62 3.99
N GLY A 88 7.24 6.98 3.70
CA GLY A 88 6.13 6.04 3.74
C GLY A 88 5.18 6.18 2.55
N VAL A 89 4.53 5.06 2.25
CA VAL A 89 3.40 4.93 1.34
C VAL A 89 2.23 4.40 2.15
N GLU A 90 1.13 5.17 2.13
CA GLU A 90 -0.13 4.86 2.80
C GLU A 90 -1.30 5.16 1.84
N GLY A 91 -1.68 4.17 1.04
CA GLY A 91 -2.61 4.33 -0.07
C GLY A 91 -2.06 5.30 -1.11
N LYS A 92 -2.85 6.33 -1.43
CA LYS A 92 -2.45 7.42 -2.34
C LYS A 92 -1.71 8.57 -1.65
N TYR A 93 -1.36 8.40 -0.37
CA TYR A 93 -0.60 9.39 0.40
C TYR A 93 0.84 8.94 0.56
N PHE A 94 1.77 9.79 0.15
CA PHE A 94 3.19 9.58 0.31
C PHE A 94 3.73 10.64 1.26
N TRP A 95 4.72 10.29 2.07
CA TRP A 95 5.28 11.22 3.03
C TRP A 95 6.74 10.95 3.32
N SER A 96 7.40 11.96 3.87
CA SER A 96 8.77 11.87 4.39
C SER A 96 8.86 12.58 5.74
N PHE A 97 9.68 12.05 6.64
CA PHE A 97 9.91 12.58 7.98
C PHE A 97 11.42 12.60 8.24
N ASP A 98 11.96 13.76 8.54
CA ASP A 98 13.41 13.98 8.73
C ASP A 98 13.85 13.98 10.21
N GLY A 99 12.96 13.56 11.10
CA GLY A 99 13.15 13.63 12.56
C GLY A 99 12.56 14.88 13.20
N LYS A 100 12.13 15.87 12.40
CA LYS A 100 11.55 17.13 12.91
C LYS A 100 10.15 17.37 12.39
N GLU A 101 9.95 17.24 11.08
CA GLU A 101 8.68 17.53 10.43
C GLU A 101 8.33 16.48 9.40
N GLU A 102 7.04 16.18 9.29
CA GLU A 102 6.50 15.35 8.21
C GLU A 102 6.15 16.24 7.02
N LYS A 103 6.60 15.83 5.84
CA LYS A 103 6.30 16.48 4.56
C LYS A 103 5.57 15.51 3.68
N GLU A 104 4.58 16.04 2.98
CA GLU A 104 3.97 15.33 1.87
C GLU A 104 5.03 14.98 0.82
N GLY A 105 5.01 13.72 0.39
CA GLY A 105 5.89 13.16 -0.63
C GLY A 105 5.32 13.35 -2.04
N THR A 106 6.11 12.93 -3.02
CA THR A 106 5.72 12.92 -4.44
C THR A 106 5.65 11.48 -4.95
N PRO A 107 5.21 11.21 -6.20
CA PRO A 107 5.34 9.87 -6.79
C PRO A 107 6.78 9.33 -6.79
N GLN A 108 7.78 10.21 -6.72
CA GLN A 108 9.17 9.80 -6.53
C GLN A 108 9.39 9.19 -5.14
N THR A 109 8.72 9.68 -4.11
CA THR A 109 8.76 9.10 -2.75
C THR A 109 8.24 7.68 -2.76
N GLU A 110 7.11 7.42 -3.42
CA GLU A 110 6.58 6.05 -3.60
C GLU A 110 7.60 5.15 -4.31
N THR A 111 8.17 5.62 -5.41
CA THR A 111 9.20 4.88 -6.17
C THR A 111 10.40 4.55 -5.31
N ILE A 112 10.86 5.48 -4.47
CA ILE A 112 11.97 5.21 -3.53
C ILE A 112 11.55 4.18 -2.49
N VAL A 113 10.40 4.36 -1.83
CA VAL A 113 9.94 3.47 -0.76
C VAL A 113 9.77 2.05 -1.28
N LEU A 114 9.03 1.86 -2.38
CA LEU A 114 8.77 0.55 -2.97
C LEU A 114 10.05 -0.03 -3.62
N GLY A 115 10.87 0.82 -4.23
CA GLY A 115 12.16 0.48 -4.82
C GLY A 115 13.17 -0.11 -3.83
N HIS A 116 13.00 0.15 -2.54
CA HIS A 116 13.86 -0.38 -1.46
C HIS A 116 13.24 -1.57 -0.70
N GLN A 117 12.07 -2.06 -1.10
CA GLN A 117 11.47 -3.28 -0.52
C GLN A 117 12.04 -4.54 -1.20
N PHE A 118 13.35 -4.76 -1.15
CA PHE A 118 14.02 -5.78 -1.97
C PHE A 118 13.46 -7.20 -1.82
N HIS A 119 13.19 -7.63 -0.58
CA HIS A 119 12.61 -8.95 -0.33
C HIS A 119 11.15 -9.03 -0.81
N ALA A 120 10.40 -7.94 -0.68
CA ALA A 120 9.05 -7.87 -1.22
C ALA A 120 9.05 -7.87 -2.75
N GLN A 121 9.99 -7.18 -3.42
CA GLN A 121 10.15 -7.24 -4.88
C GLN A 121 10.46 -8.64 -5.38
N ILE A 122 11.12 -9.48 -4.58
CA ILE A 122 11.36 -10.89 -4.95
C ILE A 122 10.09 -11.73 -4.78
N LEU A 123 9.32 -11.50 -3.72
CA LEU A 123 8.19 -12.35 -3.33
C LEU A 123 6.85 -11.93 -3.96
N PHE A 124 6.69 -10.63 -4.19
CA PHE A 124 5.45 -9.95 -4.55
C PHE A 124 5.66 -9.00 -5.74
N PHE A 125 6.56 -9.37 -6.67
CA PHE A 125 6.90 -8.55 -7.82
C PHE A 125 5.68 -8.09 -8.62
N ASP A 126 4.74 -9.01 -8.87
CA ASP A 126 3.48 -8.76 -9.57
C ASP A 126 2.54 -7.78 -8.84
N GLN A 127 2.65 -7.69 -7.51
CA GLN A 127 1.87 -6.72 -6.73
C GLN A 127 2.51 -5.33 -6.79
N ILE A 128 3.84 -5.27 -6.66
CA ILE A 128 4.60 -4.01 -6.59
C ILE A 128 4.68 -3.31 -7.95
N HIS A 129 4.73 -4.08 -9.04
CA HIS A 129 4.85 -3.54 -10.39
C HIS A 129 3.55 -3.78 -11.15
N ARG A 130 2.75 -2.71 -11.26
CA ARG A 130 1.45 -2.72 -11.93
C ARG A 130 1.67 -2.55 -13.44
N GLY A 131 2.09 -3.62 -14.11
CA GLY A 131 2.35 -3.58 -15.55
C GLY A 131 2.18 -4.93 -16.23
N SER A 132 2.18 -4.90 -17.56
CA SER A 132 2.20 -6.12 -18.37
C SER A 132 3.55 -6.79 -18.21
N ILE A 133 3.56 -7.97 -17.59
CA ILE A 133 4.75 -8.81 -17.48
C ILE A 133 4.99 -9.49 -18.83
N VAL A 134 6.12 -9.20 -19.45
CA VAL A 134 6.59 -9.90 -20.65
C VAL A 134 7.73 -10.83 -20.25
N THR A 135 7.50 -12.13 -20.37
CA THR A 135 8.52 -13.15 -20.18
C THR A 135 9.19 -13.43 -21.53
N GLU A 136 10.48 -13.16 -21.65
CA GLU A 136 11.26 -13.60 -22.79
C GLU A 136 11.96 -14.91 -22.44
N GLU A 137 11.70 -15.98 -23.21
CA GLU A 137 12.41 -17.25 -23.13
C GLU A 137 13.85 -17.11 -23.68
N GLN A 138 14.65 -16.28 -23.03
CA GLN A 138 16.09 -16.22 -23.25
C GLN A 138 16.78 -16.83 -22.03
N SER A 139 17.97 -17.43 -22.21
CA SER A 139 18.80 -17.87 -21.09
C SER A 139 19.92 -16.83 -20.92
N PRO A 140 20.01 -16.14 -19.78
CA PRO A 140 19.16 -16.25 -18.58
C PRO A 140 17.74 -15.66 -18.77
N LEU A 141 16.74 -16.26 -18.08
CA LEU A 141 15.32 -15.84 -18.18
C LEU A 141 15.20 -14.36 -17.86
N SER A 142 14.73 -13.58 -18.84
CA SER A 142 14.46 -12.16 -18.73
C SER A 142 12.98 -11.90 -18.58
N ILE A 143 12.62 -11.15 -17.56
CA ILE A 143 11.24 -10.70 -17.33
C ILE A 143 11.24 -9.19 -17.39
N SER A 144 10.52 -8.65 -18.36
CA SER A 144 10.36 -7.22 -18.62
C SER A 144 9.00 -6.74 -18.12
N VAL A 145 8.98 -5.72 -17.26
CA VAL A 145 7.75 -4.99 -16.92
C VAL A 145 7.91 -3.55 -17.38
N ALA A 146 7.01 -3.12 -18.27
CA ALA A 146 6.77 -1.71 -18.50
C ALA A 146 5.79 -1.25 -17.42
N ASP A 147 6.29 -0.49 -16.46
CA ASP A 147 5.49 0.06 -15.38
C ASP A 147 4.95 1.44 -15.77
N ASP A 148 3.88 1.89 -15.12
CA ASP A 148 3.30 3.22 -15.32
C ASP A 148 4.29 4.37 -14.99
N ARG A 149 5.38 4.03 -14.30
CA ARG A 149 6.52 4.88 -13.94
C ARG A 149 7.55 5.10 -15.06
N ALA A 150 7.26 4.73 -16.31
CA ALA A 150 8.21 4.84 -17.44
C ALA A 150 9.56 4.15 -17.17
N ALA A 151 9.53 3.06 -16.40
CA ALA A 151 10.68 2.23 -16.09
C ALA A 151 10.47 0.83 -16.68
N LYS A 152 11.53 0.30 -17.28
CA LYS A 152 11.60 -1.10 -17.70
C LYS A 152 12.44 -1.89 -16.73
N TRP A 153 11.85 -2.92 -16.14
CA TRP A 153 12.49 -3.80 -15.17
C TRP A 153 12.90 -5.08 -15.87
N SER A 154 14.18 -5.47 -15.85
CA SER A 154 14.66 -6.75 -16.37
C SER A 154 15.25 -7.59 -15.25
N MET A 155 14.75 -8.81 -15.08
CA MET A 155 15.29 -9.75 -14.10
C MET A 155 16.19 -10.80 -14.75
N VAL A 156 17.30 -11.14 -14.11
CA VAL A 156 18.25 -12.16 -14.57
C VAL A 156 18.35 -13.24 -13.51
N HIS A 157 18.13 -14.48 -13.94
CA HIS A 157 18.12 -15.66 -13.08
C HIS A 157 19.31 -16.57 -13.37
N ASP A 158 19.83 -17.22 -12.33
CA ASP A 158 20.79 -18.30 -12.43
C ASP A 158 20.27 -19.49 -11.62
N SER A 159 20.14 -20.64 -12.27
CA SER A 159 19.63 -21.87 -11.65
C SER A 159 18.28 -21.67 -10.94
N GLY A 160 17.44 -20.81 -11.52
CA GLY A 160 16.12 -20.50 -10.99
C GLY A 160 16.07 -19.46 -9.86
N VAL A 161 17.22 -18.93 -9.43
CA VAL A 161 17.32 -17.90 -8.37
C VAL A 161 17.59 -16.53 -9.00
N LEU A 162 16.86 -15.50 -8.59
CA LEU A 162 17.10 -14.12 -9.04
C LEU A 162 18.51 -13.67 -8.65
N ARG A 163 19.34 -13.25 -9.61
CA ARG A 163 20.71 -12.75 -9.38
C ARG A 163 20.87 -11.27 -9.64
N THR A 164 20.17 -10.76 -10.65
CA THR A 164 20.26 -9.35 -11.02
C THR A 164 18.88 -8.82 -11.35
N MET A 165 18.61 -7.59 -10.95
CA MET A 165 17.47 -6.81 -11.40
C MET A 165 18.01 -5.50 -11.98
N ILE A 166 17.64 -5.22 -13.22
CA ILE A 166 18.09 -4.07 -14.01
C ILE A 166 16.87 -3.16 -14.20
N ILE A 167 17.03 -1.88 -13.92
CA ILE A 167 15.96 -0.88 -14.01
C ILE A 167 16.42 0.17 -15.02
N GLU A 168 15.77 0.17 -16.18
CA GLU A 168 16.01 1.16 -17.25
C GLU A 168 14.96 2.25 -17.11
N ILE A 169 15.36 3.43 -16.62
CA ILE A 169 14.47 4.59 -16.47
C ILE A 169 14.60 5.45 -17.74
N GLU A 170 13.47 5.82 -18.37
CA GLU A 170 13.51 6.65 -19.57
C GLU A 170 14.21 8.00 -19.30
N GLY A 171 15.30 8.27 -20.03
CA GLY A 171 16.11 9.48 -19.86
C GLY A 171 16.98 9.53 -18.60
N GLY A 172 17.00 8.45 -17.79
CA GLY A 172 17.78 8.34 -16.56
C GLY A 172 18.91 7.31 -16.66
N PRO A 173 19.73 7.17 -15.59
CA PRO A 173 20.72 6.10 -15.51
C PRO A 173 20.05 4.73 -15.36
N THR A 174 20.71 3.68 -15.85
CA THR A 174 20.34 2.31 -15.57
C THR A 174 20.76 1.94 -14.15
N VAL A 175 19.80 1.49 -13.34
CA VAL A 175 20.09 0.98 -11.99
C VAL A 175 20.25 -0.53 -12.04
N VAL A 176 21.31 -1.06 -11.44
CA VAL A 176 21.60 -2.51 -11.44
C VAL A 176 21.70 -3.02 -10.00
N ASN A 177 20.72 -3.82 -9.59
CA ASN A 177 20.67 -4.52 -8.31
C ASN A 177 21.24 -5.93 -8.49
N ARG A 178 22.31 -6.27 -7.76
CA ARG A 178 22.93 -7.61 -7.76
C ARG A 178 22.71 -8.27 -6.40
N PHE A 179 22.09 -9.45 -6.42
CA PHE A 179 21.73 -10.22 -5.23
C PHE A 179 22.75 -11.32 -4.96
N SER A 180 23.15 -11.47 -3.70
CA SER A 180 24.14 -12.45 -3.26
C SER A 180 23.88 -12.89 -1.80
N ASP A 181 24.69 -13.84 -1.32
CA ASP A 181 24.58 -14.39 0.04
C ASP A 181 23.15 -14.86 0.37
N PHE A 182 22.66 -15.82 -0.41
CA PHE A 182 21.30 -16.34 -0.23
C PHE A 182 21.24 -17.28 0.97
N ARG A 183 20.27 -17.08 1.84
CA ARG A 183 20.03 -17.90 3.03
C ARG A 183 18.56 -18.23 3.17
N ARG A 184 18.26 -19.34 3.82
CA ARG A 184 16.86 -19.73 4.10
C ARG A 184 16.35 -19.01 5.34
N ILE A 185 15.22 -18.33 5.21
CA ILE A 185 14.45 -17.70 6.27
C ILE A 185 13.04 -18.31 6.21
N ASP A 186 12.64 -19.03 7.26
CA ASP A 186 11.35 -19.72 7.35
C ASP A 186 10.99 -20.56 6.10
N GLY A 187 12.00 -21.22 5.52
CA GLY A 187 11.88 -22.05 4.33
C GLY A 187 12.14 -21.33 3.00
N VAL A 188 12.10 -20.00 2.98
CA VAL A 188 12.25 -19.17 1.77
C VAL A 188 13.71 -18.73 1.59
N LEU A 189 14.26 -18.93 0.39
CA LEU A 189 15.64 -18.56 0.05
C LEU A 189 15.71 -17.08 -0.36
N LEU A 190 16.31 -16.23 0.47
CA LEU A 190 16.38 -14.79 0.28
C LEU A 190 17.82 -14.24 0.35
N PRO A 191 18.14 -13.18 -0.41
CA PRO A 191 19.46 -12.57 -0.39
C PRO A 191 19.71 -11.80 0.92
N HIS A 192 20.88 -12.01 1.51
CA HIS A 192 21.38 -11.23 2.64
C HIS A 192 22.40 -10.17 2.23
N ALA A 193 22.80 -10.12 0.96
CA ALA A 193 23.64 -9.06 0.44
C ALA A 193 23.13 -8.56 -0.92
N ILE A 194 23.04 -7.24 -1.07
CA ILE A 194 22.63 -6.58 -2.32
C ILE A 194 23.63 -5.48 -2.64
N SER A 195 24.06 -5.42 -3.90
CA SER A 195 24.87 -4.33 -4.43
C SER A 195 24.05 -3.58 -5.48
N ILE A 196 23.82 -2.29 -5.28
CA ILE A 196 23.04 -1.43 -6.17
C ILE A 196 24.00 -0.47 -6.83
N ASP A 197 24.05 -0.47 -8.15
CA ASP A 197 24.77 0.51 -8.95
C ASP A 197 23.74 1.47 -9.56
N ASP A 198 23.71 2.73 -9.13
CA ASP A 198 22.78 3.74 -9.66
C ASP A 198 23.36 4.52 -10.86
N GLY A 199 24.52 4.08 -11.38
CA GLY A 199 25.28 4.75 -12.44
C GLY A 199 26.25 5.82 -11.92
N GLU A 200 26.08 6.29 -10.70
CA GLU A 200 26.98 7.25 -10.05
C GLU A 200 27.72 6.65 -8.85
N ARG A 201 27.04 5.82 -8.07
CA ARG A 201 27.49 5.24 -6.81
C ARG A 201 27.06 3.78 -6.71
N THR A 202 27.82 3.05 -5.91
CA THR A 202 27.46 1.70 -5.50
C THR A 202 27.05 1.67 -4.04
N PHE A 203 25.88 1.13 -3.75
CA PHE A 203 25.37 0.90 -2.41
C PHE A 203 25.45 -0.60 -2.10
N THR A 204 26.12 -0.95 -1.01
CA THR A 204 26.24 -2.34 -0.55
C THR A 204 25.40 -2.52 0.70
N TYR A 205 24.27 -3.21 0.55
CA TYR A 205 23.40 -3.62 1.65
C TYR A 205 23.85 -4.98 2.18
N LYS A 206 24.07 -5.08 3.50
CA LYS A 206 24.28 -6.33 4.22
C LYS A 206 23.17 -6.49 5.25
N PHE A 207 22.20 -7.35 4.96
CA PHE A 207 21.05 -7.59 5.81
C PHE A 207 21.47 -8.33 7.08
N THR A 208 21.02 -7.77 8.20
CA THR A 208 21.22 -8.29 9.55
C THR A 208 19.98 -9.00 10.07
N SER A 209 18.80 -8.61 9.58
CA SER A 209 17.54 -9.30 9.83
C SER A 209 16.61 -9.24 8.62
N ILE A 210 15.84 -10.30 8.45
CA ILE A 210 14.69 -10.42 7.56
C ILE A 210 13.66 -11.22 8.35
N GLU A 211 12.49 -10.65 8.59
CA GLU A 211 11.46 -11.22 9.44
C GLU A 211 10.11 -11.16 8.75
N PHE A 212 9.36 -12.26 8.74
CA PHE A 212 7.99 -12.29 8.24
C PHE A 212 7.00 -12.10 9.38
N ASN A 213 5.92 -11.37 9.12
CA ASN A 213 4.77 -11.22 10.02
C ASN A 213 5.18 -10.67 11.40
N LYS A 214 6.15 -9.75 11.44
CA LYS A 214 6.68 -9.11 12.65
C LYS A 214 6.68 -7.60 12.53
N GLY A 215 6.23 -6.93 13.59
CA GLY A 215 6.11 -5.48 13.67
C GLY A 215 4.77 -4.96 13.14
N SER A 216 4.58 -3.66 13.23
CA SER A 216 3.39 -2.95 12.74
C SER A 216 3.78 -1.68 11.98
N LEU A 217 2.89 -1.16 11.12
CA LEU A 217 3.08 0.15 10.50
C LEU A 217 3.29 1.26 11.56
N GLY A 218 2.64 1.14 12.71
CA GLY A 218 2.74 2.09 13.82
C GLY A 218 4.16 2.27 14.35
N ASP A 219 4.99 1.22 14.32
CA ASP A 219 6.40 1.27 14.76
C ASP A 219 7.27 2.21 13.89
N TYR A 220 6.75 2.55 12.71
CA TYR A 220 7.48 3.25 11.67
C TYR A 220 6.97 4.65 11.35
N ARG A 221 5.72 4.97 11.69
CA ARG A 221 5.09 6.28 11.46
C ARG A 221 5.79 7.40 12.25
N ALA A 222 5.72 8.63 11.73
CA ALA A 222 6.21 9.80 12.46
C ALA A 222 5.45 9.96 13.79
N PRO A 223 6.04 10.51 14.87
CA PRO A 223 5.29 10.79 16.09
C PRO A 223 4.12 11.75 15.83
N GLU A 224 2.93 11.50 16.38
CA GLU A 224 1.76 12.37 16.16
C GLU A 224 2.02 13.84 16.55
N ALA A 225 2.88 14.06 17.55
CA ALA A 225 3.25 15.38 18.06
C ALA A 225 3.90 16.30 17.02
N VAL A 226 4.47 15.76 15.93
CA VAL A 226 5.12 16.55 14.87
C VAL A 226 4.22 16.82 13.66
N LEU A 227 3.00 16.27 13.66
CA LEU A 227 2.07 16.41 12.54
C LEU A 227 1.26 17.70 12.64
N THR A 228 0.95 18.29 11.48
CA THR A 228 -0.14 19.26 11.39
C THR A 228 -1.48 18.60 11.66
N ASP A 229 -2.52 19.39 11.93
CA ASP A 229 -3.85 18.84 12.18
C ASP A 229 -4.41 18.12 10.93
N GLU A 230 -4.16 18.63 9.73
CA GLU A 230 -4.52 17.94 8.48
C GLU A 230 -3.84 16.57 8.37
N GLN A 231 -2.54 16.48 8.68
CA GLN A 231 -1.79 15.23 8.65
C GLN A 231 -2.32 14.23 9.70
N LYS A 232 -2.74 14.71 10.88
CA LYS A 232 -3.38 13.87 11.89
C LYS A 232 -4.69 13.28 11.38
N LEU A 233 -5.56 14.08 10.78
CA LEU A 233 -6.84 13.58 10.27
C LEU A 233 -6.66 12.60 9.11
N LEU A 234 -5.71 12.87 8.20
CA LEU A 234 -5.35 11.92 7.15
C LEU A 234 -4.83 10.60 7.73
N ARG A 235 -4.00 10.68 8.77
CA ARG A 235 -3.51 9.50 9.49
C ARG A 235 -4.63 8.74 10.18
N TYR A 236 -5.59 9.42 10.78
CA TYR A 236 -6.72 8.78 11.45
C TYR A 236 -7.63 8.07 10.47
N HIS A 237 -7.91 8.69 9.33
CA HIS A 237 -8.60 8.01 8.24
C HIS A 237 -7.87 6.73 7.82
N ARG A 238 -6.53 6.77 7.73
CA ARG A 238 -5.71 5.57 7.45
C ARG A 238 -5.78 4.53 8.56
N ILE A 239 -5.76 4.93 9.82
CA ILE A 239 -5.98 4.03 10.96
C ILE A 239 -7.34 3.34 10.84
N VAL A 240 -8.42 4.08 10.53
CA VAL A 240 -9.74 3.49 10.29
C VAL A 240 -9.67 2.43 9.19
N MET A 241 -9.04 2.73 8.05
CA MET A 241 -8.92 1.76 6.96
C MET A 241 -8.08 0.53 7.31
N ASP A 242 -6.90 0.75 7.89
CA ASP A 242 -5.96 -0.29 8.28
C ASP A 242 -6.59 -1.19 9.35
N ASP A 243 -7.25 -0.61 10.34
CA ASP A 243 -7.86 -1.37 11.42
C ASP A 243 -9.11 -2.12 10.95
N HIS A 244 -9.86 -1.59 9.99
CA HIS A 244 -10.91 -2.35 9.30
C HIS A 244 -10.35 -3.59 8.60
N PHE A 245 -9.14 -3.48 8.04
CA PHE A 245 -8.46 -4.55 7.31
C PHE A 245 -7.78 -5.57 8.24
N PHE A 246 -7.13 -5.12 9.31
CA PHE A 246 -6.36 -5.95 10.25
C PHE A 246 -7.17 -6.41 11.47
N GLU A 247 -8.48 -6.18 11.46
CA GLU A 247 -9.38 -6.47 12.56
C GLU A 247 -8.97 -5.81 13.91
N ASN A 248 -8.29 -4.67 13.85
CA ASN A 248 -7.71 -4.01 15.02
C ASN A 248 -8.71 -3.06 15.69
N VAL A 249 -9.59 -3.62 16.50
CA VAL A 249 -10.62 -2.88 17.24
C VAL A 249 -10.03 -1.74 18.08
N ASP A 250 -8.90 -1.97 18.75
CA ASP A 250 -8.32 -0.99 19.70
C ASP A 250 -7.85 0.28 19.00
N GLY A 251 -7.34 0.17 17.77
CA GLY A 251 -6.93 1.33 16.99
C GLY A 251 -8.13 2.21 16.60
N MET A 252 -9.27 1.62 16.20
CA MET A 252 -10.50 2.37 15.93
C MET A 252 -11.05 3.05 17.18
N LYS A 253 -11.06 2.35 18.32
CA LYS A 253 -11.49 2.92 19.62
C LYS A 253 -10.63 4.12 20.02
N SER A 254 -9.32 4.09 19.72
CA SER A 254 -8.37 5.12 20.15
C SER A 254 -8.63 6.53 19.59
N ILE A 255 -9.37 6.61 18.49
CA ILE A 255 -9.69 7.84 17.77
C ILE A 255 -11.18 8.19 17.84
N ASN A 256 -12.01 7.45 18.59
CA ASN A 256 -13.45 7.62 18.57
C ASN A 256 -13.99 8.39 19.80
N SER A 257 -15.23 8.88 19.69
CA SER A 257 -16.01 9.55 20.73
C SER A 257 -17.48 9.17 20.55
N ASP A 258 -18.39 9.79 21.30
CA ASP A 258 -19.81 9.84 20.91
C ASP A 258 -19.93 10.35 19.47
N MET A 259 -20.65 9.60 18.63
CA MET A 259 -20.75 9.82 17.19
C MET A 259 -22.17 10.17 16.74
N ILE A 260 -22.25 11.04 15.73
CA ILE A 260 -23.43 11.16 14.86
C ILE A 260 -23.17 10.37 13.58
N VAL A 261 -24.05 9.42 13.27
CA VAL A 261 -24.00 8.65 12.03
C VAL A 261 -25.15 9.06 11.14
N VAL A 262 -24.84 9.42 9.90
CA VAL A 262 -25.83 9.74 8.87
C VAL A 262 -25.65 8.80 7.71
N SER A 263 -26.64 7.96 7.45
CA SER A 263 -26.60 7.00 6.36
C SER A 263 -27.99 6.65 5.89
N ARG A 264 -28.16 6.42 4.58
CA ARG A 264 -29.44 5.98 3.97
C ARG A 264 -30.66 6.83 4.37
N GLY A 265 -30.45 8.13 4.59
CA GLY A 265 -31.51 9.08 4.98
C GLY A 265 -31.85 9.08 6.47
N GLU A 266 -31.18 8.25 7.27
CA GLU A 266 -31.35 8.19 8.72
C GLU A 266 -30.22 8.94 9.45
N VAL A 267 -30.56 9.53 10.60
CA VAL A 267 -29.62 10.16 11.52
C VAL A 267 -29.72 9.45 12.85
N SER A 268 -28.63 8.83 13.29
CA SER A 268 -28.52 8.18 14.59
C SER A 268 -27.40 8.79 15.43
N ARG A 269 -27.52 8.63 16.75
CA ARG A 269 -26.46 8.95 17.70
C ARG A 269 -26.00 7.66 18.33
N MET A 270 -24.70 7.47 18.38
CA MET A 270 -24.06 6.34 19.02
C MET A 270 -23.17 6.87 20.12
N SER A 271 -23.35 6.37 21.33
CA SER A 271 -22.36 6.60 22.39
C SER A 271 -21.02 5.94 22.04
N GLU A 272 -19.96 6.35 22.70
CA GLU A 272 -18.64 5.70 22.61
C GLU A 272 -18.77 4.18 22.83
N ALA A 273 -19.48 3.76 23.89
CA ALA A 273 -19.69 2.35 24.20
C ALA A 273 -20.47 1.57 23.13
N GLU A 274 -21.47 2.20 22.49
CA GLU A 274 -22.21 1.59 21.38
C GLU A 274 -21.36 1.47 20.12
N SER A 275 -20.55 2.50 19.83
CA SER A 275 -19.62 2.49 18.70
C SER A 275 -18.56 1.41 18.88
N ASP A 276 -17.99 1.31 20.07
CA ASP A 276 -17.03 0.29 20.48
C ASP A 276 -17.57 -1.14 20.27
N ALA A 277 -18.81 -1.38 20.71
CA ALA A 277 -19.48 -2.66 20.51
C ALA A 277 -19.81 -2.93 19.03
N GLY A 278 -20.09 -1.87 18.25
CA GLY A 278 -20.31 -1.94 16.81
C GLY A 278 -19.05 -2.34 16.05
N PHE A 279 -17.89 -1.78 16.44
CA PHE A 279 -16.60 -2.13 15.86
C PHE A 279 -16.30 -3.61 16.04
N ASP A 280 -16.42 -4.16 17.24
CA ASP A 280 -16.18 -5.59 17.51
C ASP A 280 -16.96 -6.53 16.56
N ARG A 281 -18.13 -6.11 16.07
CA ARG A 281 -18.94 -6.84 15.08
C ARG A 281 -18.47 -6.66 13.65
N ILE A 282 -18.05 -5.45 13.28
CA ILE A 282 -17.71 -5.09 11.89
C ILE A 282 -16.31 -5.55 11.53
N VAL A 283 -15.36 -5.59 12.47
CA VAL A 283 -13.97 -5.95 12.16
C VAL A 283 -13.68 -7.44 12.14
N LYS A 284 -14.43 -8.28 12.84
CA LYS A 284 -14.11 -9.71 12.96
C LYS A 284 -14.66 -10.54 11.79
N GLY A 285 -13.92 -11.60 11.47
CA GLY A 285 -14.39 -12.65 10.57
C GLY A 285 -14.37 -12.20 9.12
N LYS A 286 -13.32 -11.52 8.68
CA LYS A 286 -13.15 -11.13 7.28
C LYS A 286 -12.14 -12.02 6.59
N ASP A 287 -12.46 -12.37 5.36
CA ASP A 287 -11.55 -13.04 4.45
C ASP A 287 -11.49 -12.29 3.11
N HIS A 288 -10.28 -12.20 2.54
CA HIS A 288 -10.00 -11.54 1.26
C HIS A 288 -10.61 -10.12 1.11
N TYR A 289 -10.35 -9.24 2.08
CA TYR A 289 -10.97 -7.91 2.15
C TYR A 289 -10.09 -6.82 1.52
N ILE A 290 -10.54 -6.20 0.44
CA ILE A 290 -10.01 -4.97 -0.16
C ILE A 290 -10.75 -3.77 0.44
N TYR A 291 -10.00 -2.73 0.81
CA TYR A 291 -10.56 -1.47 1.28
C TYR A 291 -9.65 -0.34 0.80
N ASP A 292 -10.06 0.36 -0.28
CA ASP A 292 -9.19 1.25 -1.03
C ASP A 292 -9.81 2.63 -1.28
N ASP A 293 -8.99 3.66 -1.14
CA ASP A 293 -9.32 5.01 -1.58
C ASP A 293 -9.32 5.14 -3.11
N LEU A 294 -10.49 5.35 -3.71
CA LEU A 294 -10.65 5.63 -5.13
C LEU A 294 -10.14 7.03 -5.50
N ILE A 295 -10.16 7.99 -4.57
CA ILE A 295 -9.59 9.32 -4.72
C ILE A 295 -8.63 9.62 -3.58
N ARG A 296 -7.76 10.61 -3.77
CA ARG A 296 -7.00 11.13 -2.63
C ARG A 296 -7.97 11.77 -1.62
N PRO A 297 -7.88 11.43 -0.33
CA PRO A 297 -8.72 12.04 0.71
C PRO A 297 -8.60 13.57 0.72
N ILE A 298 -9.74 14.24 0.83
CA ILE A 298 -9.83 15.70 0.94
C ILE A 298 -9.97 16.04 2.42
N VAL A 299 -8.93 16.63 3.00
CA VAL A 299 -8.90 17.05 4.40
C VAL A 299 -9.08 18.56 4.53
N LYS A 300 -9.85 18.97 5.54
CA LYS A 300 -10.01 20.37 5.92
C LYS A 300 -10.10 20.51 7.43
N ILE A 301 -9.55 21.61 7.93
CA ILE A 301 -9.65 22.08 9.31
C ILE A 301 -10.47 23.37 9.29
N SER A 302 -11.35 23.55 10.26
CA SER A 302 -12.11 24.79 10.46
C SER A 302 -11.18 25.96 10.78
N GLU A 303 -11.63 27.19 10.54
CA GLU A 303 -10.81 28.39 10.76
C GLU A 303 -10.35 28.55 12.22
N ASP A 304 -11.17 28.08 13.17
CA ASP A 304 -10.86 28.10 14.60
C ASP A 304 -10.02 26.90 15.07
N GLY A 305 -9.72 25.94 14.19
CA GLY A 305 -8.91 24.77 14.49
C GLY A 305 -9.57 23.74 15.41
N THR A 306 -10.89 23.82 15.64
CA THR A 306 -11.62 22.95 16.57
C THR A 306 -12.34 21.79 15.89
N LEU A 307 -12.66 21.93 14.60
CA LEU A 307 -13.33 20.92 13.79
C LEU A 307 -12.49 20.60 12.55
N GLY A 308 -12.68 19.41 12.03
CA GLY A 308 -12.11 19.03 10.76
C GLY A 308 -12.87 17.87 10.15
N TRP A 309 -12.65 17.65 8.86
CA TRP A 309 -13.30 16.56 8.15
C TRP A 309 -12.40 15.98 7.07
N VAL A 310 -12.63 14.70 6.78
CA VAL A 310 -11.99 13.96 5.70
C VAL A 310 -13.09 13.45 4.78
N ILE A 311 -13.06 13.88 3.51
CA ILE A 311 -13.97 13.40 2.47
C ILE A 311 -13.23 12.38 1.64
N VAL A 312 -13.83 11.20 1.49
CA VAL A 312 -13.25 10.10 0.74
C VAL A 312 -14.25 9.46 -0.19
N ARG A 313 -13.72 8.68 -1.13
CA ARG A 313 -14.50 7.75 -1.93
C ARG A 313 -13.78 6.42 -1.85
N VAL A 314 -14.43 5.43 -1.24
CA VAL A 314 -13.83 4.13 -0.95
C VAL A 314 -14.51 3.04 -1.75
N TYR A 315 -13.70 2.10 -2.25
CA TYR A 315 -14.14 0.82 -2.76
C TYR A 315 -13.81 -0.25 -1.72
N ALA A 316 -14.80 -1.07 -1.40
CA ALA A 316 -14.64 -2.20 -0.51
C ALA A 316 -15.12 -3.47 -1.21
N LYS A 317 -14.35 -4.54 -1.07
CA LYS A 317 -14.72 -5.86 -1.55
C LYS A 317 -14.20 -6.92 -0.59
N GLY A 318 -14.98 -7.93 -0.28
CA GLY A 318 -14.46 -9.06 0.49
C GLY A 318 -15.57 -10.03 0.86
N THR A 319 -15.26 -10.93 1.77
CA THR A 319 -16.23 -11.93 2.24
C THR A 319 -16.18 -11.96 3.77
N TYR A 320 -17.34 -12.12 4.42
CA TYR A 320 -17.36 -12.43 5.84
C TYR A 320 -17.29 -13.93 6.04
N LEU A 321 -16.87 -14.36 7.21
CA LEU A 321 -16.95 -15.74 7.68
C LEU A 321 -18.15 -15.85 8.64
N ASP A 322 -18.93 -16.91 8.50
CA ASP A 322 -20.00 -17.23 9.45
C ASP A 322 -19.44 -17.82 10.77
N GLU A 323 -20.33 -18.26 11.67
CA GLU A 323 -19.93 -18.82 12.98
C GLU A 323 -19.12 -20.14 12.83
N GLU A 324 -19.31 -20.85 11.72
CA GLU A 324 -18.61 -22.06 11.35
C GLU A 324 -17.27 -21.78 10.64
N GLY A 325 -16.99 -20.52 10.29
CA GLY A 325 -15.80 -20.09 9.58
C GLY A 325 -15.89 -20.24 8.06
N GLU A 326 -17.09 -20.46 7.52
CA GLU A 326 -17.33 -20.58 6.09
C GLU A 326 -17.62 -19.20 5.46
N PRO A 327 -17.15 -18.94 4.22
CA PRO A 327 -17.39 -17.67 3.55
C PRO A 327 -18.87 -17.41 3.26
N THR A 328 -19.36 -16.21 3.61
CA THR A 328 -20.72 -15.73 3.31
C THR A 328 -20.84 -15.21 1.87
N GLU A 329 -21.96 -14.57 1.54
CA GLU A 329 -22.07 -13.83 0.27
C GLU A 329 -20.99 -12.73 0.18
N PRO A 330 -20.39 -12.52 -1.01
CA PRO A 330 -19.38 -11.49 -1.20
C PRO A 330 -19.99 -10.10 -1.01
N LEU A 331 -19.31 -9.29 -0.22
CA LEU A 331 -19.57 -7.87 -0.09
C LEU A 331 -18.77 -7.15 -1.17
N GLU A 332 -19.42 -6.31 -1.97
CA GLU A 332 -18.75 -5.38 -2.87
C GLU A 332 -19.54 -4.08 -2.91
N PHE A 333 -18.90 -2.95 -2.61
CA PHE A 333 -19.56 -1.65 -2.67
C PHE A 333 -18.58 -0.52 -2.94
N THR A 334 -19.13 0.56 -3.50
CA THR A 334 -18.46 1.87 -3.52
C THR A 334 -19.26 2.84 -2.65
N SER A 335 -18.56 3.56 -1.79
CA SER A 335 -19.14 4.59 -0.91
C SER A 335 -18.40 5.91 -1.08
N ALA A 336 -19.12 7.03 -0.95
CA ALA A 336 -18.49 8.28 -0.56
C ALA A 336 -18.92 8.60 0.88
N TRP A 337 -17.95 8.97 1.72
CA TRP A 337 -18.27 9.38 3.07
C TRP A 337 -17.43 10.56 3.54
N ILE A 338 -17.94 11.19 4.60
CA ILE A 338 -17.31 12.26 5.34
C ILE A 338 -17.09 11.77 6.76
N GLU A 339 -15.83 11.69 7.17
CA GLU A 339 -15.46 11.55 8.58
C GLU A 339 -15.37 12.94 9.19
N MET A 340 -15.98 13.14 10.34
CA MET A 340 -15.99 14.40 11.06
C MET A 340 -15.24 14.24 12.37
N TYR A 341 -14.37 15.21 12.66
CA TYR A 341 -13.50 15.19 13.81
C TYR A 341 -13.63 16.49 14.63
N GLU A 342 -13.53 16.36 15.95
CA GLU A 342 -13.48 17.48 16.89
C GLU A 342 -12.21 17.39 17.73
N LYS A 343 -11.62 18.56 18.03
CA LYS A 343 -10.44 18.67 18.88
C LYS A 343 -10.82 18.81 20.34
N ILE A 344 -10.97 17.68 21.02
CA ILE A 344 -11.36 17.60 22.43
C ILE A 344 -10.12 17.51 23.31
N LYS A 345 -9.91 18.49 24.20
CA LYS A 345 -8.74 18.57 25.11
C LYS A 345 -7.40 18.45 24.37
N GLY A 346 -7.31 19.05 23.18
CA GLY A 346 -6.10 19.05 22.36
C GLY A 346 -5.89 17.78 21.52
N ARG A 347 -6.80 16.80 21.59
CA ARG A 347 -6.77 15.58 20.78
C ARG A 347 -7.90 15.59 19.76
N TRP A 348 -7.62 15.19 18.54
CA TRP A 348 -8.66 14.93 17.55
C TRP A 348 -9.37 13.62 17.89
N LEU A 349 -10.70 13.64 17.86
CA LEU A 349 -11.56 12.46 17.99
C LEU A 349 -12.62 12.51 16.91
N MET A 350 -12.96 11.36 16.34
CA MET A 350 -14.05 11.21 15.39
C MET A 350 -15.38 11.39 16.14
N VAL A 351 -16.19 12.32 15.66
CA VAL A 351 -17.49 12.68 16.25
C VAL A 351 -18.65 12.45 15.28
N GLY A 352 -18.36 12.00 14.07
CA GLY A 352 -19.40 11.48 13.20
C GLY A 352 -18.92 10.99 11.85
N ASN A 353 -19.84 10.30 11.17
CA ASN A 353 -19.64 9.75 9.85
C ASN A 353 -20.91 9.98 9.01
N VAL A 354 -20.75 10.50 7.80
CA VAL A 354 -21.83 10.64 6.82
C VAL A 354 -21.48 9.78 5.62
N SER A 355 -22.28 8.77 5.31
CA SER A 355 -21.99 7.86 4.19
C SER A 355 -23.16 7.76 3.21
N ASN A 356 -22.81 7.69 1.92
CA ASN A 356 -23.71 7.24 0.87
C ASN A 356 -23.10 6.04 0.13
N PHE A 357 -23.94 5.23 -0.50
CA PHE A 357 -23.52 4.05 -1.22
C PHE A 357 -24.03 4.16 -2.65
N VAL A 358 -23.20 3.75 -3.61
CA VAL A 358 -23.69 3.50 -4.97
C VAL A 358 -24.71 2.37 -4.86
N GLN A 359 -25.93 2.59 -5.37
CA GLN A 359 -26.91 1.53 -5.49
C GLN A 359 -26.56 0.69 -6.71
N ASP A 360 -26.55 -0.63 -6.55
CA ASP A 360 -26.58 -1.54 -7.69
C ASP A 360 -27.97 -1.43 -8.32
N GLU A 361 -28.04 -1.08 -9.61
CA GLU A 361 -29.30 -1.01 -10.39
C GLU A 361 -29.85 -2.38 -10.76
#